data_AF-A0A4R6GSH4-F1
#
_entry.id   AF-A0A4R6GSH4-F1
#
_cell.length_a   1.000
_cell.length_b   1.000
_cell.length_c   1.000
_cell.angle_alpha   90.00
_cell.angle_beta   90.00
_cell.angle_gamma   90.00
#
_symmetry.space_group_name_H-M   'P 1'
#
loop_
_entity.id
_entity.type
_entity.pdbx_description
1 polymer ?
#
loop_
_entity_poly.entity_id
_entity_poly.type
_entity_poly.pdbx_seq_one_letter_code
_entity_poly.pdbx_strand_id
1 'polypeptide(L)'
;MKYNLLTGIALLFIAMGCQPKVSWVNKELSTAIYREAGSKELTAVDPEKVGFPGGRGPDHLVAYTPAFGEQTGTNEWGSEAIIRNGIVVSVGGNNSVIPADGFVISGNESASLWISQNLNVGMEIRLEGNTLQYATTENTFIVQARQTYKKVLHRLETGKMTDEQAVKDFDKLVQADFDALENAQKQEHTDMALMYGKQLLDRSRKLYYSSFEPRENEFRGVWVRLADKTPEELKATIKRMADAGINAILPETIYNGYAIYPSAHPLLPQLPQFKGWDPMQIMVEECAKYGMQVIPWCEMFFIGGAQSPLVKQKPEWVGKFRHGEIFAVLEPGFHYFCPSRPEVADFLLTTIDTMLQRYPIPEVQLDYIRYSLSEPWDKGFCYCDYCRKNVKKKLNFDIMAISPDDKAEWEQWNNYRANNVTRFVEQVNELLQGKHQHVGLSVDVVPHPVKSLELKFQDWGTWVKKDQVDAVYIMSYAFDNMTVSNDAESLKEIVAGTDVSQIVGLGPYMGFKPETLLEQIEISREKGADGVCLFSFNALSDEQIEALKYGPFRSL
;
A
#
# COMPACT_ATOMS: atom_id res chain seq x y z
N MET A 1 -56.41 -25.08 25.42
CA MET A 1 -56.16 -23.84 24.66
C MET A 1 -54.65 -23.66 24.54
N LYS A 2 -54.20 -23.69 23.29
CA LYS A 2 -52.90 -23.30 22.70
C LYS A 2 -51.77 -22.90 23.65
N TYR A 3 -50.65 -23.64 23.59
CA TYR A 3 -49.28 -23.18 23.32
C TYR A 3 -48.29 -24.28 23.76
N ASN A 4 -48.20 -25.33 22.93
CA ASN A 4 -47.12 -26.32 22.91
C ASN A 4 -46.66 -26.43 21.45
N LEU A 5 -45.37 -26.69 21.23
CA LEU A 5 -44.65 -26.81 19.96
C LEU A 5 -44.37 -25.48 19.23
N LEU A 6 -43.23 -24.84 19.52
CA LEU A 6 -42.53 -23.99 18.52
C LEU A 6 -41.03 -23.78 18.79
N THR A 7 -40.45 -24.39 19.82
CA THR A 7 -39.00 -24.27 20.15
C THR A 7 -38.17 -25.50 19.80
N GLY A 8 -38.72 -26.47 19.05
CA GLY A 8 -38.05 -27.75 18.73
C GLY A 8 -37.80 -28.04 17.25
N ILE A 9 -38.00 -27.09 16.32
CA ILE A 9 -37.87 -27.34 14.86
C ILE A 9 -36.93 -26.33 14.15
N ALA A 10 -36.36 -25.35 14.86
CA ALA A 10 -35.44 -24.36 14.25
C ALA A 10 -33.96 -24.81 14.21
N LEU A 11 -33.62 -26.00 14.72
CA LEU A 11 -32.25 -26.53 14.77
C LEU A 11 -32.01 -27.75 13.87
N LEU A 12 -32.95 -28.05 12.95
CA LEU A 12 -32.83 -29.20 12.03
C LEU A 12 -32.97 -28.86 10.53
N PHE A 13 -32.87 -27.58 10.15
CA PHE A 13 -32.97 -27.15 8.74
C PHE A 13 -31.74 -26.40 8.19
N ILE A 14 -30.56 -26.54 8.81
CA ILE A 14 -29.28 -26.01 8.26
C ILE A 14 -28.34 -27.15 7.79
N ALA A 15 -28.90 -28.34 7.53
CA ALA A 15 -28.12 -29.48 7.03
C ALA A 15 -28.83 -30.13 5.84
N MET A 16 -29.12 -29.35 4.78
CA MET A 16 -29.47 -29.87 3.45
C MET A 16 -29.53 -28.72 2.41
N GLY A 17 -28.50 -27.88 2.38
CA GLY A 17 -28.16 -27.09 1.20
C GLY A 17 -27.06 -27.84 0.45
N CYS A 18 -27.30 -28.24 -0.79
CA CYS A 18 -26.34 -28.95 -1.63
C CYS A 18 -25.02 -28.17 -1.77
N GLN A 19 -24.03 -28.43 -0.91
CA GLN A 19 -22.65 -28.24 -1.34
C GLN A 19 -22.34 -29.37 -2.30
N PRO A 20 -21.99 -29.09 -3.58
CA PRO A 20 -21.42 -30.13 -4.41
C PRO A 20 -20.21 -30.66 -3.65
N LYS A 21 -20.20 -31.96 -3.32
CA LYS A 21 -18.98 -32.65 -2.88
C LYS A 21 -18.05 -32.67 -4.10
N VAL A 22 -17.42 -31.54 -4.40
CA VAL A 22 -16.47 -31.44 -5.49
C VAL A 22 -15.29 -32.34 -5.11
N SER A 23 -15.11 -33.42 -5.86
CA SER A 23 -14.27 -34.53 -5.41
C SER A 23 -12.83 -34.09 -5.18
N TRP A 24 -12.31 -33.20 -6.05
CA TRP A 24 -10.93 -32.73 -5.98
C TRP A 24 -10.61 -31.91 -4.72
N VAL A 25 -11.57 -31.31 -4.02
CA VAL A 25 -11.31 -30.44 -2.86
C VAL A 25 -10.94 -31.25 -1.61
N ASN A 26 -11.58 -32.41 -1.44
CA ASN A 26 -11.48 -33.20 -0.21
C ASN A 26 -10.82 -34.57 -0.41
N LYS A 27 -10.42 -34.92 -1.64
CA LYS A 27 -9.73 -36.18 -1.91
C LYS A 27 -8.34 -36.20 -1.29
N GLU A 28 -7.96 -37.34 -0.70
CA GLU A 28 -6.57 -37.60 -0.32
C GLU A 28 -5.66 -37.55 -1.55
N LEU A 29 -4.49 -36.94 -1.40
CA LEU A 29 -3.50 -36.84 -2.47
C LEU A 29 -2.65 -38.11 -2.49
N SER A 30 -2.36 -38.62 -3.68
CA SER A 30 -1.33 -39.65 -3.83
C SER A 30 0.06 -39.08 -3.53
N THR A 31 1.00 -39.98 -3.28
CA THR A 31 2.42 -39.63 -3.10
C THR A 31 2.92 -38.79 -4.26
N ALA A 32 3.60 -37.69 -3.94
CA ALA A 32 4.19 -36.81 -4.95
C ALA A 32 5.29 -37.53 -5.75
N ILE A 33 5.29 -37.32 -7.06
CA ILE A 33 6.29 -37.83 -8.01
C ILE A 33 7.25 -36.73 -8.50
N TYR A 34 6.87 -35.46 -8.42
CA TYR A 34 7.77 -34.32 -8.64
C TYR A 34 8.28 -33.79 -7.31
N ARG A 35 9.57 -33.44 -7.26
CA ARG A 35 10.19 -32.91 -6.04
C ARG A 35 11.32 -31.96 -6.37
N GLU A 36 11.15 -30.71 -5.99
CA GLU A 36 12.22 -29.71 -5.94
C GLU A 36 12.59 -29.47 -4.49
N ALA A 37 13.70 -30.06 -4.07
CA ALA A 37 14.14 -30.09 -2.68
C ALA A 37 15.27 -29.10 -2.40
N GLY A 38 15.28 -28.57 -1.18
CA GLY A 38 16.37 -27.77 -0.64
C GLY A 38 16.55 -28.04 0.84
N SER A 39 17.63 -27.50 1.41
CA SER A 39 17.89 -27.59 2.84
C SER A 39 18.30 -26.23 3.41
N LYS A 40 18.13 -26.08 4.72
CA LYS A 40 18.54 -24.90 5.46
C LYS A 40 18.98 -25.31 6.86
N GLU A 41 20.16 -24.88 7.27
CA GLU A 41 20.61 -25.05 8.65
C GLU A 41 19.85 -24.11 9.57
N LEU A 42 19.34 -24.67 10.67
CA LEU A 42 18.73 -23.95 11.76
C LEU A 42 19.79 -23.51 12.76
N THR A 43 19.57 -22.35 13.35
CA THR A 43 20.37 -21.87 14.49
C THR A 43 20.24 -22.82 15.67
N ALA A 44 19.03 -23.32 15.94
CA ALA A 44 18.76 -24.26 17.01
C ALA A 44 17.43 -25.01 16.80
N VAL A 45 17.31 -26.16 17.46
CA VAL A 45 16.04 -26.84 17.72
C VAL A 45 15.81 -26.78 19.23
N ASP A 46 14.63 -26.33 19.63
CA ASP A 46 14.22 -26.14 21.03
C ASP A 46 15.25 -25.34 21.86
N PRO A 47 15.50 -24.06 21.49
CA PRO A 47 16.53 -23.23 22.15
C PRO A 47 16.25 -23.02 23.64
N GLU A 48 17.28 -22.71 24.43
CA GLU A 48 17.06 -22.33 25.83
C GLU A 48 16.26 -21.01 25.93
N LYS A 49 15.32 -20.94 26.88
CA LYS A 49 14.46 -19.77 27.13
C LYS A 49 15.22 -18.67 27.91
N VAL A 50 16.39 -18.27 27.43
CA VAL A 50 17.26 -17.29 28.09
C VAL A 50 17.52 -16.11 27.15
N GLY A 51 17.42 -14.89 27.67
CA GLY A 51 17.81 -13.66 26.98
C GLY A 51 16.79 -13.11 25.98
N PHE A 52 16.06 -13.96 25.26
CA PHE A 52 15.09 -13.55 24.24
C PHE A 52 13.75 -14.30 24.37
N PRO A 53 12.61 -13.68 24.02
CA PRO A 53 11.32 -14.35 23.94
C PRO A 53 11.39 -15.62 23.07
N GLY A 54 10.98 -16.75 23.64
CA GLY A 54 11.07 -18.05 22.99
C GLY A 54 12.49 -18.54 22.72
N GLY A 55 13.54 -17.89 23.21
CA GLY A 55 14.93 -18.22 22.85
C GLY A 55 15.33 -17.85 21.42
N ARG A 56 14.50 -17.08 20.69
CA ARG A 56 14.77 -16.61 19.31
C ARG A 56 15.42 -15.23 19.34
N GLY A 57 16.73 -15.20 19.13
CA GLY A 57 17.50 -13.96 19.01
C GLY A 57 17.43 -13.32 17.61
N PRO A 58 18.11 -12.17 17.41
CA PRO A 58 18.27 -11.52 16.11
C PRO A 58 18.82 -12.48 15.06
N ASP A 59 18.28 -12.42 13.83
CA ASP A 59 18.61 -13.29 12.69
C ASP A 59 18.51 -14.83 12.92
N HIS A 60 18.03 -15.28 14.08
CA HIS A 60 17.89 -16.70 14.36
C HIS A 60 16.78 -17.34 13.53
N LEU A 61 17.05 -18.54 13.01
CA LEU A 61 16.06 -19.45 12.43
C LEU A 61 16.01 -20.70 13.31
N VAL A 62 14.92 -20.90 14.04
CA VAL A 62 14.79 -21.98 15.03
C VAL A 62 13.60 -22.89 14.74
N ALA A 63 13.67 -24.12 15.21
CA ALA A 63 12.51 -25.02 15.28
C ALA A 63 12.03 -25.19 16.72
N TYR A 64 10.71 -25.23 16.90
CA TYR A 64 10.05 -25.56 18.15
C TYR A 64 9.24 -26.84 17.98
N THR A 65 9.66 -27.90 18.67
CA THR A 65 8.99 -29.20 18.71
C THR A 65 8.10 -29.30 19.95
N PRO A 66 7.23 -30.32 20.06
CA PRO A 66 6.39 -30.51 21.24
C PRO A 66 7.18 -30.65 22.55
N ALA A 67 8.48 -30.95 22.50
CA ALA A 67 9.34 -31.01 23.67
C ALA A 67 9.62 -29.62 24.29
N PHE A 68 9.49 -28.54 23.51
CA PHE A 68 9.72 -27.16 23.98
C PHE A 68 8.57 -26.60 24.82
N GLY A 69 7.34 -27.01 24.51
CA GLY A 69 6.11 -26.57 25.19
C GLY A 69 4.90 -26.47 24.26
N GLU A 70 3.83 -25.83 24.75
CA GLU A 70 2.58 -25.67 23.99
C GLU A 70 2.64 -24.55 22.93
N GLN A 71 3.49 -23.55 23.14
CA GLN A 71 3.66 -22.38 22.25
C GLN A 71 5.13 -22.00 22.13
N THR A 72 5.47 -21.28 21.06
CA THR A 72 6.85 -20.84 20.79
C THR A 72 7.34 -19.76 21.76
N GLY A 73 6.45 -18.97 22.35
CA GLY A 73 6.79 -17.94 23.34
C GLY A 73 7.52 -16.72 22.75
N THR A 74 7.50 -16.55 21.44
CA THR A 74 8.17 -15.43 20.75
C THR A 74 7.35 -14.14 20.85
N ASN A 75 8.00 -12.99 20.67
CA ASN A 75 7.31 -11.70 20.55
C ASN A 75 6.72 -11.50 19.14
N GLU A 76 6.11 -10.34 18.91
CA GLU A 76 5.48 -9.96 17.64
C GLU A 76 6.46 -9.73 16.46
N TRP A 77 7.77 -9.76 16.70
CA TRP A 77 8.79 -9.44 15.71
C TRP A 77 9.34 -10.71 15.04
N GLY A 78 8.89 -10.99 13.82
CA GLY A 78 9.34 -12.14 13.04
C GLY A 78 8.22 -12.78 12.23
N SER A 79 8.46 -14.01 11.78
CA SER A 79 7.46 -14.83 11.10
C SER A 79 7.65 -16.29 11.48
N GLU A 80 6.55 -17.04 11.50
CA GLU A 80 6.54 -18.47 11.80
C GLU A 80 5.89 -19.28 10.68
N ALA A 81 6.31 -20.53 10.53
CA ALA A 81 5.65 -21.53 9.70
C ALA A 81 5.24 -22.71 10.57
N ILE A 82 3.97 -23.09 10.52
CA ILE A 82 3.42 -24.22 11.29
C ILE A 82 3.43 -25.45 10.41
N ILE A 83 4.07 -26.52 10.86
CA ILE A 83 4.18 -27.80 10.16
C ILE A 83 3.31 -28.83 10.89
N ARG A 84 2.45 -29.54 10.17
CA ARG A 84 1.69 -30.69 10.67
C ARG A 84 1.86 -31.88 9.74
N ASN A 85 2.17 -33.05 10.29
CA ASN A 85 2.43 -34.27 9.53
C ASN A 85 3.45 -34.06 8.38
N GLY A 86 4.49 -33.26 8.64
CA GLY A 86 5.52 -32.93 7.65
C GLY A 86 5.07 -32.00 6.52
N ILE A 87 3.93 -31.31 6.63
CA ILE A 87 3.44 -30.35 5.65
C ILE A 87 3.30 -28.97 6.29
N VAL A 88 3.75 -27.91 5.61
CA VAL A 88 3.46 -26.53 6.02
C VAL A 88 1.95 -26.27 5.90
N VAL A 89 1.29 -25.90 7.00
CA VAL A 89 -0.15 -25.60 7.03
C VAL A 89 -0.46 -24.11 7.19
N SER A 90 0.50 -23.32 7.70
CA SER A 90 0.38 -21.87 7.88
C SER A 90 1.77 -21.22 7.79
N VAL A 91 1.83 -19.98 7.29
CA VAL A 91 3.02 -19.14 7.29
C VAL A 91 2.61 -17.70 7.64
N GLY A 92 3.29 -17.11 8.62
CA GLY A 92 3.01 -15.80 9.20
C GLY A 92 2.67 -15.90 10.69
N GLY A 93 2.58 -14.73 11.33
CA GLY A 93 2.32 -14.63 12.76
C GLY A 93 3.55 -14.97 13.62
N ASN A 94 3.35 -14.92 14.93
CA ASN A 94 4.34 -15.23 15.96
C ASN A 94 3.63 -15.83 17.18
N ASN A 95 4.40 -16.44 18.08
CA ASN A 95 3.89 -17.13 19.28
C ASN A 95 2.88 -18.24 18.95
N SER A 96 3.16 -19.03 17.91
CA SER A 96 2.26 -20.07 17.42
C SER A 96 2.11 -21.21 18.42
N VAL A 97 0.93 -21.83 18.40
CA VAL A 97 0.71 -23.13 19.06
C VAL A 97 1.54 -24.19 18.35
N ILE A 98 2.35 -24.92 19.13
CA ILE A 98 3.18 -26.00 18.62
C ILE A 98 2.29 -27.25 18.47
N PRO A 99 2.13 -27.78 17.24
CA PRO A 99 1.24 -28.90 17.00
C PRO A 99 1.83 -30.23 17.51
N ALA A 100 1.01 -31.09 18.09
CA ALA A 100 1.43 -32.40 18.61
C ALA A 100 1.96 -33.35 17.52
N ASP A 101 1.51 -33.16 16.28
CA ASP A 101 1.86 -33.95 15.09
C ASP A 101 2.88 -33.23 14.19
N GLY A 102 3.63 -32.26 14.72
CA GLY A 102 4.62 -31.53 13.95
C GLY A 102 5.48 -30.58 14.78
N PHE A 103 5.79 -29.41 14.22
CA PHE A 103 6.65 -28.40 14.84
C PHE A 103 6.41 -27.01 14.21
N VAL A 104 7.01 -25.98 14.78
CA VAL A 104 6.99 -24.61 14.24
C VAL A 104 8.40 -24.19 13.85
N ILE A 105 8.57 -23.68 12.63
CA ILE A 105 9.80 -22.98 12.23
C ILE A 105 9.58 -21.49 12.46
N SER A 106 10.54 -20.83 13.09
CA SER A 106 10.38 -19.46 13.57
C SER A 106 11.63 -18.64 13.30
N GLY A 107 11.45 -17.44 12.73
CA GLY A 107 12.55 -16.61 12.26
C GLY A 107 12.37 -15.15 12.64
N ASN A 108 13.48 -14.48 12.96
CA ASN A 108 13.55 -13.04 13.19
C ASN A 108 14.44 -12.38 12.12
N GLU A 109 14.18 -11.10 11.78
CA GLU A 109 14.95 -10.34 10.80
C GLU A 109 15.18 -11.09 9.47
N SER A 110 16.43 -11.37 9.07
CA SER A 110 16.72 -12.06 7.81
C SER A 110 16.15 -13.47 7.74
N ALA A 111 16.03 -14.16 8.88
CA ALA A 111 15.39 -15.47 8.96
C ALA A 111 13.87 -15.39 8.77
N SER A 112 13.23 -14.33 9.26
CA SER A 112 11.79 -14.06 8.99
C SER A 112 11.55 -13.86 7.50
N LEU A 113 12.43 -13.08 6.85
CA LEU A 113 12.38 -12.86 5.40
C LEU A 113 12.58 -14.18 4.65
N TRP A 114 13.54 -15.01 5.08
CA TRP A 114 13.77 -16.32 4.48
C TRP A 114 12.53 -17.22 4.58
N ILE A 115 11.88 -17.32 5.74
CA ILE A 115 10.63 -18.08 5.91
C ILE A 115 9.58 -17.59 4.91
N SER A 116 9.35 -16.28 4.88
CA SER A 116 8.30 -15.68 4.05
C SER A 116 8.55 -15.85 2.55
N GLN A 117 9.81 -15.99 2.13
CA GLN A 117 10.20 -16.15 0.73
C GLN A 117 10.33 -17.62 0.28
N ASN A 118 10.64 -18.55 1.19
CA ASN A 118 11.01 -19.92 0.83
C ASN A 118 10.02 -20.98 1.31
N LEU A 119 9.24 -20.69 2.36
CA LEU A 119 8.25 -21.65 2.88
C LEU A 119 6.85 -21.23 2.46
N ASN A 120 6.14 -22.16 1.83
CA ASN A 120 4.78 -21.97 1.38
C ASN A 120 3.89 -23.10 1.90
N VAL A 121 2.62 -22.79 2.10
CA VAL A 121 1.64 -23.80 2.50
C VAL A 121 1.60 -24.93 1.48
N GLY A 122 1.55 -26.17 1.96
CA GLY A 122 1.60 -27.38 1.16
C GLY A 122 3.01 -27.91 0.84
N MET A 123 4.07 -27.19 1.21
CA MET A 123 5.43 -27.72 1.08
C MET A 123 5.66 -28.87 2.06
N GLU A 124 6.42 -29.87 1.62
CA GLU A 124 6.89 -30.95 2.50
C GLU A 124 8.09 -30.45 3.30
N ILE A 125 8.10 -30.72 4.60
CA ILE A 125 9.14 -30.32 5.53
C ILE A 125 9.54 -31.52 6.39
N ARG A 126 10.85 -31.72 6.55
CA ARG A 126 11.42 -32.66 7.53
C ARG A 126 12.51 -31.96 8.32
N LEU A 127 12.59 -32.30 9.59
CA LEU A 127 13.63 -31.83 10.49
C LEU A 127 14.58 -32.99 10.79
N GLU A 128 15.86 -32.84 10.44
CA GLU A 128 16.91 -33.85 10.64
C GLU A 128 18.03 -33.23 11.46
N GLY A 129 18.00 -33.43 12.78
CA GLY A 129 18.88 -32.69 13.69
C GLY A 129 18.59 -31.19 13.58
N ASN A 130 19.61 -30.38 13.25
CA ASN A 130 19.45 -28.94 13.01
C ASN A 130 19.23 -28.58 11.54
N THR A 131 19.10 -29.57 10.65
CA THR A 131 18.88 -29.30 9.23
C THR A 131 17.40 -29.38 8.90
N LEU A 132 16.85 -28.29 8.37
CA LEU A 132 15.52 -28.24 7.79
C LEU A 132 15.60 -28.68 6.33
N GLN A 133 14.99 -29.81 5.99
CA GLN A 133 14.77 -30.27 4.62
C GLN A 133 13.39 -29.78 4.18
N TYR A 134 13.30 -29.16 3.00
CA TYR A 134 12.03 -28.70 2.44
C TYR A 134 11.91 -29.10 0.96
N ALA A 135 10.69 -29.35 0.51
CA ALA A 135 10.42 -29.62 -0.89
C ALA A 135 9.12 -29.00 -1.38
N THR A 136 9.19 -28.39 -2.55
CA THR A 136 8.02 -28.05 -3.37
C THR A 136 7.69 -29.25 -4.24
N THR A 137 6.46 -29.71 -4.19
CA THR A 137 5.95 -30.84 -5.00
C THR A 137 4.74 -30.40 -5.82
N GLU A 138 4.27 -31.24 -6.72
CA GLU A 138 3.00 -30.98 -7.41
C GLU A 138 1.83 -30.86 -6.41
N ASN A 139 1.89 -31.60 -5.30
CA ASN A 139 0.89 -31.57 -4.23
C ASN A 139 0.88 -30.23 -3.49
N THR A 140 2.02 -29.53 -3.40
CA THR A 140 2.11 -28.18 -2.82
C THR A 140 1.13 -27.23 -3.51
N PHE A 141 1.08 -27.25 -4.84
CA PHE A 141 0.18 -26.38 -5.61
C PHE A 141 -1.29 -26.75 -5.40
N ILE A 142 -1.62 -28.04 -5.30
CA ILE A 142 -2.99 -28.50 -5.04
C ILE A 142 -3.47 -28.03 -3.66
N VAL A 143 -2.63 -28.12 -2.64
CA VAL A 143 -2.98 -27.65 -1.29
C VAL A 143 -3.28 -26.15 -1.30
N GLN A 144 -2.43 -25.35 -1.93
CA GLN A 144 -2.67 -23.90 -2.06
C GLN A 144 -3.93 -23.60 -2.86
N ALA A 145 -4.17 -24.34 -3.93
CA ALA A 145 -5.34 -24.15 -4.78
C ALA A 145 -6.65 -24.48 -4.04
N ARG A 146 -6.65 -25.53 -3.21
CA ARG A 146 -7.78 -25.87 -2.32
C ARG A 146 -8.02 -24.79 -1.29
N GLN A 147 -6.97 -24.26 -0.67
CA GLN A 147 -7.11 -23.16 0.30
C GLN A 147 -7.67 -21.91 -0.36
N THR A 148 -7.17 -21.56 -1.54
CA THR A 148 -7.66 -20.42 -2.32
C THR A 148 -9.13 -20.60 -2.71
N TYR A 149 -9.51 -21.80 -3.18
CA TYR A 149 -10.90 -22.09 -3.51
C TYR A 149 -11.83 -22.04 -2.29
N LYS A 150 -11.38 -22.47 -1.11
CA LYS A 150 -12.16 -22.30 0.14
C LYS A 150 -12.41 -20.83 0.46
N LYS A 151 -11.47 -19.92 0.16
CA LYS A 151 -11.71 -18.47 0.29
C LYS A 151 -12.79 -17.99 -0.67
N VAL A 152 -12.84 -18.50 -1.90
CA VAL A 152 -13.93 -18.21 -2.87
C VAL A 152 -15.27 -18.63 -2.30
N LEU A 153 -15.37 -19.87 -1.82
CA LEU A 153 -16.61 -20.39 -1.22
C LEU A 153 -17.06 -19.53 -0.04
N HIS A 154 -16.12 -19.10 0.82
CA HIS A 154 -16.44 -18.20 1.92
C HIS A 154 -16.95 -16.83 1.45
N ARG A 155 -16.38 -16.27 0.37
CA ARG A 155 -16.88 -15.02 -0.22
C ARG A 155 -18.27 -15.17 -0.82
N LEU A 156 -18.57 -16.32 -1.42
CA LEU A 156 -19.93 -16.64 -1.89
C LEU A 156 -20.92 -16.76 -0.72
N GLU A 157 -20.54 -17.48 0.34
CA GLU A 157 -21.36 -17.67 1.56
C GLU A 157 -21.67 -16.35 2.28
N THR A 158 -20.72 -15.41 2.26
CA THR A 158 -20.85 -14.08 2.89
C THR A 158 -21.47 -13.03 1.97
N GLY A 159 -21.80 -13.39 0.71
CA GLY A 159 -22.38 -12.48 -0.28
C GLY A 159 -21.39 -11.46 -0.88
N LYS A 160 -20.08 -11.59 -0.60
CA LYS A 160 -19.02 -10.75 -1.18
C LYS A 160 -18.70 -11.11 -2.63
N MET A 161 -19.14 -12.27 -3.09
CA MET A 161 -19.15 -12.69 -4.48
C MET A 161 -20.58 -13.04 -4.87
N THR A 162 -21.03 -12.61 -6.05
CA THR A 162 -22.41 -12.87 -6.52
C THR A 162 -22.48 -13.81 -7.73
N ASP A 163 -21.37 -14.01 -8.44
CA ASP A 163 -21.31 -14.88 -9.62
C ASP A 163 -21.20 -16.37 -9.25
N GLU A 164 -22.32 -16.98 -8.85
CA GLU A 164 -22.39 -18.43 -8.63
C GLU A 164 -22.03 -19.27 -9.88
N GLN A 165 -22.22 -18.71 -11.08
CA GLN A 165 -22.01 -19.44 -12.32
C GLN A 165 -20.51 -19.63 -12.58
N ALA A 166 -19.68 -18.62 -12.31
CA ALA A 166 -18.23 -18.74 -12.36
C ALA A 166 -17.70 -19.88 -11.48
N VAL A 167 -18.26 -20.06 -10.28
CA VAL A 167 -17.89 -21.18 -9.39
C VAL A 167 -18.27 -22.53 -9.99
N LYS A 168 -19.49 -22.65 -10.55
CA LYS A 168 -19.97 -23.89 -11.19
C LYS A 168 -19.14 -24.27 -12.41
N ASP A 169 -18.72 -23.30 -13.21
CA ASP A 169 -17.91 -23.55 -14.40
C ASP A 169 -16.45 -23.83 -14.05
N PHE A 170 -15.92 -23.16 -13.03
CA PHE A 170 -14.65 -23.51 -12.44
C PHE A 170 -14.63 -24.96 -11.95
N ASP A 171 -15.61 -25.40 -11.17
CA ASP A 171 -15.66 -26.76 -10.63
C ASP A 171 -15.56 -27.84 -11.71
N LYS A 172 -16.25 -27.67 -12.84
CA LYS A 172 -16.17 -28.59 -13.98
C LYS A 172 -14.77 -28.64 -14.57
N LEU A 173 -14.13 -27.47 -14.69
CA LEU A 173 -12.84 -27.27 -15.32
C LEU A 173 -11.69 -27.82 -14.46
N VAL A 174 -11.63 -27.48 -13.17
CA VAL A 174 -10.57 -27.97 -12.28
C VAL A 174 -10.72 -29.45 -11.91
N GLN A 175 -11.93 -30.02 -11.99
CA GLN A 175 -12.07 -31.47 -11.85
C GLN A 175 -11.31 -32.21 -12.96
N ALA A 176 -11.37 -31.72 -14.20
CA ALA A 176 -10.63 -32.31 -15.31
C ALA A 176 -9.10 -32.15 -15.13
N ASP A 177 -8.64 -30.98 -14.67
CA ASP A 177 -7.22 -30.75 -14.39
C ASP A 177 -6.69 -31.67 -13.27
N PHE A 178 -7.51 -31.88 -12.24
CA PHE A 178 -7.17 -32.79 -11.14
C PHE A 178 -7.13 -34.26 -11.59
N ASP A 179 -8.09 -34.70 -12.39
CA ASP A 179 -8.10 -36.07 -12.94
C ASP A 179 -6.88 -36.31 -13.86
N ALA A 180 -6.49 -35.29 -14.64
CA ALA A 180 -5.30 -35.33 -15.49
C ALA A 180 -3.99 -35.38 -14.69
N LEU A 181 -3.92 -34.65 -13.57
CA LEU A 181 -2.83 -34.72 -12.61
C LEU A 181 -2.70 -36.12 -12.02
N GLU A 182 -3.80 -36.73 -11.55
CA GLU A 182 -3.76 -38.08 -10.99
C GLU A 182 -3.34 -39.13 -12.03
N ASN A 183 -3.75 -38.96 -13.29
CA ASN A 183 -3.30 -39.82 -14.37
C ASN A 183 -1.79 -39.64 -14.65
N ALA A 184 -1.29 -38.41 -14.66
CA ALA A 184 0.15 -38.15 -14.78
C ALA A 184 0.95 -38.77 -13.63
N GLN A 185 0.42 -38.71 -12.40
CA GLN A 185 1.01 -39.37 -11.22
C GLN A 185 1.07 -40.88 -11.38
N LYS A 186 -0.02 -41.53 -11.82
CA LYS A 186 -0.07 -42.98 -12.08
C LYS A 186 0.91 -43.43 -13.16
N GLN A 187 1.21 -42.55 -14.11
CA GLN A 187 2.12 -42.82 -15.23
C GLN A 187 3.55 -42.32 -14.96
N GLU A 188 3.83 -41.81 -13.76
CA GLU A 188 5.14 -41.26 -13.36
C GLU A 188 5.63 -40.11 -14.27
N HIS A 189 4.70 -39.35 -14.87
CA HIS A 189 5.01 -38.19 -15.72
C HIS A 189 5.17 -36.91 -14.89
N THR A 190 6.36 -36.69 -14.35
CA THR A 190 6.67 -35.58 -13.41
C THR A 190 6.35 -34.20 -13.95
N ASP A 191 6.74 -33.88 -15.18
CA ASP A 191 6.56 -32.55 -15.77
C ASP A 191 5.08 -32.22 -15.98
N MET A 192 4.28 -33.22 -16.37
CA MET A 192 2.83 -33.08 -16.53
C MET A 192 2.13 -32.92 -15.19
N ALA A 193 2.53 -33.69 -14.16
CA ALA A 193 1.98 -33.56 -12.81
C ALA A 193 2.26 -32.16 -12.24
N LEU A 194 3.49 -31.66 -12.40
CA LEU A 194 3.86 -30.29 -12.02
C LEU A 194 3.03 -29.24 -12.77
N MET A 195 2.91 -29.39 -14.09
CA MET A 195 2.14 -28.48 -14.95
C MET A 195 0.68 -28.39 -14.50
N TYR A 196 0.01 -29.53 -14.32
CA TYR A 196 -1.39 -29.54 -13.88
C TYR A 196 -1.56 -28.99 -12.46
N GLY A 197 -0.62 -29.24 -11.55
CA GLY A 197 -0.64 -28.67 -10.20
C GLY A 197 -0.59 -27.14 -10.23
N LYS A 198 0.36 -26.58 -11.00
CA LYS A 198 0.49 -25.12 -11.22
C LYS A 198 -0.75 -24.53 -11.90
N GLN A 199 -1.30 -25.20 -12.91
CA GLN A 199 -2.51 -24.77 -13.60
C GLN A 199 -3.72 -24.70 -12.66
N LEU A 200 -3.87 -25.70 -11.77
CA LEU A 200 -4.95 -25.74 -10.79
C LEU A 200 -4.84 -24.56 -9.81
N LEU A 201 -3.63 -24.26 -9.31
CA LEU A 201 -3.39 -23.07 -8.48
C LEU A 201 -3.68 -21.76 -9.20
N ASP A 202 -3.19 -21.60 -10.43
CA ASP A 202 -3.41 -20.41 -11.25
C ASP A 202 -4.90 -20.13 -11.47
N ARG A 203 -5.67 -21.15 -11.85
CA ARG A 203 -7.13 -21.03 -12.00
C ARG A 203 -7.81 -20.68 -10.68
N SER A 204 -7.43 -21.33 -9.58
CA SER A 204 -7.99 -21.01 -8.25
C SER A 204 -7.71 -19.56 -7.85
N ARG A 205 -6.49 -19.05 -8.09
CA ARG A 205 -6.12 -17.66 -7.82
C ARG A 205 -6.95 -16.70 -8.66
N LYS A 206 -7.08 -16.95 -9.97
CA LYS A 206 -7.89 -16.10 -10.87
C LYS A 206 -9.36 -16.07 -10.46
N LEU A 207 -9.95 -17.19 -10.06
CA LEU A 207 -11.33 -17.21 -9.52
C LEU A 207 -11.43 -16.43 -8.20
N TYR A 208 -10.43 -16.55 -7.33
CA TYR A 208 -10.39 -15.76 -6.10
C TYR A 208 -10.25 -14.26 -6.38
N TYR A 209 -9.39 -13.86 -7.30
CA TYR A 209 -9.28 -12.46 -7.71
C TYR A 209 -10.60 -11.97 -8.32
N SER A 210 -11.23 -12.73 -9.21
CA SER A 210 -12.50 -12.35 -9.83
C SER A 210 -13.65 -12.21 -8.85
N SER A 211 -13.56 -12.86 -7.68
CA SER A 211 -14.53 -12.69 -6.60
C SER A 211 -14.52 -11.30 -5.95
N PHE A 212 -13.55 -10.45 -6.29
CA PHE A 212 -13.57 -9.01 -6.00
C PHE A 212 -14.09 -8.29 -7.23
N GLU A 213 -15.33 -7.82 -7.17
CA GLU A 213 -16.05 -7.25 -8.32
C GLU A 213 -15.46 -5.90 -8.76
N PRO A 214 -15.38 -5.60 -10.06
CA PRO A 214 -15.06 -4.26 -10.56
C PRO A 214 -16.22 -3.30 -10.34
N ARG A 215 -15.92 -2.01 -10.32
CA ARG A 215 -16.90 -0.93 -10.16
C ARG A 215 -16.89 -0.01 -11.37
N GLU A 216 -18.07 0.36 -11.86
CA GLU A 216 -18.22 1.38 -12.92
C GLU A 216 -17.74 2.74 -12.42
N ASN A 217 -17.08 3.49 -13.29
CA ASN A 217 -16.65 4.88 -13.02
C ASN A 217 -15.77 5.05 -11.77
N GLU A 218 -15.08 3.98 -11.34
CA GLU A 218 -14.15 4.04 -10.21
C GLU A 218 -12.81 4.66 -10.60
N PHE A 219 -12.27 5.51 -9.73
CA PHE A 219 -10.89 5.99 -9.85
C PHE A 219 -9.89 4.89 -9.44
N ARG A 220 -8.94 4.59 -10.33
CA ARG A 220 -7.94 3.52 -10.16
C ARG A 220 -6.57 4.09 -10.48
N GLY A 221 -6.04 4.83 -9.50
CA GLY A 221 -4.81 5.58 -9.61
C GLY A 221 -3.56 4.81 -9.21
N VAL A 222 -2.42 5.27 -9.69
CA VAL A 222 -1.11 4.83 -9.18
C VAL A 222 -0.14 6.00 -9.12
N TRP A 223 0.50 6.19 -7.97
CA TRP A 223 1.68 7.07 -7.89
C TRP A 223 2.88 6.35 -8.47
N VAL A 224 3.69 7.07 -9.25
CA VAL A 224 4.87 6.50 -9.89
C VAL A 224 6.04 7.47 -9.87
N ARG A 225 7.21 6.95 -9.45
CA ARG A 225 8.49 7.60 -9.70
C ARG A 225 9.09 6.97 -10.96
N LEU A 226 9.22 7.75 -12.02
CA LEU A 226 9.70 7.26 -13.30
C LEU A 226 11.17 6.78 -13.19
N ALA A 227 11.39 5.52 -13.55
CA ALA A 227 12.70 4.89 -13.62
C ALA A 227 13.14 4.62 -15.07
N ASP A 228 12.25 4.84 -16.03
CA ASP A 228 12.45 4.64 -17.46
C ASP A 228 13.56 5.55 -17.99
N LYS A 229 14.41 5.01 -18.85
CA LYS A 229 15.59 5.70 -19.40
C LYS A 229 15.37 6.18 -20.83
N THR A 230 14.32 5.69 -21.49
CA THR A 230 13.99 6.02 -22.87
C THR A 230 12.48 6.27 -23.04
N PRO A 231 12.07 7.02 -24.06
CA PRO A 231 10.66 7.16 -24.43
C PRO A 231 9.96 5.81 -24.65
N GLU A 232 10.64 4.83 -25.26
CA GLU A 232 10.09 3.50 -25.55
C GLU A 232 9.83 2.69 -24.28
N GLU A 233 10.75 2.75 -23.31
CA GLU A 233 10.57 2.14 -21.98
C GLU A 233 9.35 2.75 -21.27
N LEU A 234 9.25 4.09 -21.25
CA LEU A 234 8.11 4.78 -20.63
C LEU A 234 6.78 4.37 -21.26
N LYS A 235 6.70 4.26 -22.59
CA LYS A 235 5.50 3.79 -23.29
C LYS A 235 5.14 2.35 -22.90
N ALA A 236 6.14 1.48 -22.77
CA ALA A 236 5.92 0.09 -22.33
C ALA A 236 5.41 0.04 -20.87
N THR A 237 5.95 0.89 -20.00
CA THR A 237 5.51 1.04 -18.61
C THR A 237 4.06 1.54 -18.53
N ILE A 238 3.68 2.56 -19.31
CA ILE A 238 2.30 3.06 -19.42
C ILE A 238 1.36 1.96 -19.91
N LYS A 239 1.75 1.21 -20.94
CA LYS A 239 0.96 0.07 -21.43
C LYS A 239 0.76 -0.98 -20.33
N ARG A 240 1.80 -1.29 -19.56
CA ARG A 240 1.69 -2.26 -18.45
C ARG A 240 0.71 -1.79 -17.37
N MET A 241 0.67 -0.49 -17.08
CA MET A 241 -0.34 0.10 -16.18
C MET A 241 -1.75 -0.04 -16.76
N ALA A 242 -1.94 0.33 -18.03
CA ALA A 242 -3.23 0.21 -18.73
C ALA A 242 -3.73 -1.25 -18.76
N ASP A 243 -2.85 -2.21 -19.09
CA ASP A 243 -3.16 -3.64 -19.12
C ASP A 243 -3.56 -4.20 -17.75
N ALA A 244 -3.20 -3.51 -16.66
CA ALA A 244 -3.56 -3.84 -15.28
C ALA A 244 -4.92 -3.22 -14.86
N GLY A 245 -5.56 -2.42 -15.73
CA GLY A 245 -6.82 -1.75 -15.46
C GLY A 245 -6.70 -0.40 -14.76
N ILE A 246 -5.48 0.10 -14.54
CA ILE A 246 -5.23 1.45 -14.00
C ILE A 246 -5.77 2.49 -14.99
N ASN A 247 -6.45 3.51 -14.50
CA ASN A 247 -7.04 4.58 -15.32
C ASN A 247 -6.50 5.98 -15.00
N ALA A 248 -5.62 6.12 -14.00
CA ALA A 248 -4.91 7.36 -13.73
C ALA A 248 -3.45 7.09 -13.32
N ILE A 249 -2.52 7.81 -13.93
CA ILE A 249 -1.11 7.84 -13.53
C ILE A 249 -0.84 9.15 -12.81
N LEU A 250 -0.24 9.06 -11.63
CA LEU A 250 0.19 10.20 -10.83
C LEU A 250 1.72 10.26 -10.82
N PRO A 251 2.35 10.78 -11.88
CA PRO A 251 3.80 10.85 -11.95
C PRO A 251 4.34 11.89 -10.99
N GLU A 252 5.35 11.52 -10.22
CA GLU A 252 6.11 12.46 -9.38
C GLU A 252 6.83 13.46 -10.29
N THR A 253 6.20 14.62 -10.48
CA THR A 253 6.51 15.56 -11.56
C THR A 253 7.46 16.65 -11.11
N ILE A 254 7.32 17.09 -9.86
CA ILE A 254 8.23 18.02 -9.19
C ILE A 254 8.67 17.35 -7.90
N TYR A 255 9.97 17.06 -7.77
CA TYR A 255 10.53 16.45 -6.57
C TYR A 255 12.02 16.68 -6.44
N ASN A 256 12.53 16.61 -5.20
CA ASN A 256 13.96 16.80 -4.88
C ASN A 256 14.58 18.10 -5.45
N GLY A 257 13.76 19.12 -5.69
CA GLY A 257 14.16 20.37 -6.32
C GLY A 257 14.43 20.29 -7.83
N TYR A 258 13.81 19.34 -8.53
CA TYR A 258 13.82 19.22 -9.98
C TYR A 258 12.40 19.05 -10.52
N ALA A 259 12.25 19.23 -11.84
CA ALA A 259 11.08 18.78 -12.58
C ALA A 259 11.45 17.61 -13.51
N ILE A 260 10.48 16.73 -13.83
CA ILE A 260 10.72 15.66 -14.81
C ILE A 260 10.74 16.20 -16.27
N TYR A 261 10.14 17.36 -16.50
CA TYR A 261 10.01 18.01 -17.82
C TYR A 261 10.94 19.22 -17.96
N PRO A 262 11.35 19.59 -19.20
CA PRO A 262 12.29 20.69 -19.41
C PRO A 262 11.66 22.05 -19.13
N SER A 263 12.47 23.08 -18.83
CA SER A 263 12.04 24.48 -18.74
C SER A 263 10.86 24.74 -17.79
N ALA A 264 10.80 24.05 -16.66
CA ALA A 264 9.76 24.24 -15.64
C ALA A 264 9.83 25.62 -14.97
N HIS A 265 11.03 26.03 -14.56
CA HIS A 265 11.32 27.36 -14.04
C HIS A 265 12.85 27.62 -14.13
N PRO A 266 13.35 28.86 -14.28
CA PRO A 266 14.80 29.13 -14.30
C PRO A 266 15.59 28.61 -13.10
N LEU A 267 14.93 28.44 -11.94
CA LEU A 267 15.51 27.89 -10.71
C LEU A 267 15.26 26.38 -10.53
N LEU A 268 14.36 25.80 -11.32
CA LEU A 268 13.95 24.39 -11.23
C LEU A 268 14.43 23.63 -12.47
N PRO A 269 15.65 23.06 -12.43
CA PRO A 269 16.19 22.34 -13.57
C PRO A 269 15.40 21.04 -13.81
N GLN A 270 15.46 20.55 -15.05
CA GLN A 270 15.02 19.20 -15.36
C GLN A 270 15.94 18.19 -14.67
N LEU A 271 15.39 17.06 -14.22
CA LEU A 271 16.18 15.93 -13.75
C LEU A 271 17.17 15.48 -14.83
N PRO A 272 18.45 15.24 -14.46
CA PRO A 272 19.48 14.88 -15.43
C PRO A 272 19.17 13.63 -16.27
N GLN A 273 18.44 12.65 -15.70
CA GLN A 273 18.10 11.40 -16.41
C GLN A 273 17.15 11.61 -17.59
N PHE A 274 16.36 12.69 -17.57
CA PHE A 274 15.41 13.04 -18.64
C PHE A 274 15.99 14.03 -19.65
N LYS A 275 17.28 14.38 -19.53
CA LYS A 275 17.92 15.33 -20.42
C LYS A 275 17.78 14.87 -21.88
N GLY A 276 17.22 15.74 -22.71
CA GLY A 276 17.04 15.50 -24.14
C GLY A 276 15.70 14.90 -24.53
N TRP A 277 14.82 14.62 -23.56
CA TRP A 277 13.45 14.18 -23.82
C TRP A 277 12.48 14.70 -22.76
N ASP A 278 11.17 14.58 -23.02
CA ASP A 278 10.11 15.16 -22.20
C ASP A 278 9.13 14.08 -21.73
N PRO A 279 9.30 13.53 -20.51
CA PRO A 279 8.41 12.50 -19.98
C PRO A 279 6.96 12.96 -19.86
N MET A 280 6.71 14.22 -19.51
CA MET A 280 5.34 14.75 -19.39
C MET A 280 4.62 14.72 -20.73
N GLN A 281 5.28 15.18 -21.79
CA GLN A 281 4.72 15.14 -23.14
C GLN A 281 4.39 13.70 -23.57
N ILE A 282 5.29 12.74 -23.31
CA ILE A 282 5.07 11.34 -23.67
C ILE A 282 3.91 10.75 -22.87
N MET A 283 3.83 11.03 -21.57
CA MET A 283 2.74 10.52 -20.72
C MET A 283 1.38 11.02 -21.19
N VAL A 284 1.20 12.32 -21.44
CA VAL A 284 -0.10 12.84 -21.88
C VAL A 284 -0.53 12.26 -23.24
N GLU A 285 0.41 12.06 -24.17
CA GLU A 285 0.12 11.48 -25.49
C GLU A 285 -0.17 9.98 -25.42
N GLU A 286 0.60 9.22 -24.64
CA GLU A 286 0.48 7.76 -24.58
C GLU A 286 -0.71 7.34 -23.71
N CYS A 287 -0.91 7.98 -22.56
CA CYS A 287 -2.06 7.72 -21.69
C CYS A 287 -3.40 7.97 -22.39
N ALA A 288 -3.47 9.01 -23.24
CA ALA A 288 -4.67 9.31 -24.02
C ALA A 288 -5.11 8.14 -24.92
N LYS A 289 -4.17 7.31 -25.42
CA LYS A 289 -4.50 6.12 -26.24
C LYS A 289 -5.24 5.04 -25.45
N TYR A 290 -5.07 5.03 -24.14
CA TYR A 290 -5.67 4.07 -23.22
C TYR A 290 -6.83 4.68 -22.41
N GLY A 291 -7.16 5.96 -22.63
CA GLY A 291 -8.13 6.68 -21.81
C GLY A 291 -7.68 6.91 -20.37
N MET A 292 -6.36 6.86 -20.11
CA MET A 292 -5.79 7.10 -18.79
C MET A 292 -5.60 8.61 -18.55
N GLN A 293 -5.87 9.05 -17.33
CA GLN A 293 -5.56 10.40 -16.87
C GLN A 293 -4.09 10.51 -16.45
N VAL A 294 -3.50 11.69 -16.65
CA VAL A 294 -2.19 12.06 -16.11
C VAL A 294 -2.41 13.18 -15.11
N ILE A 295 -2.16 12.91 -13.83
CA ILE A 295 -2.35 13.86 -12.73
C ILE A 295 -0.98 14.14 -12.11
N PRO A 296 -0.29 15.24 -12.45
CA PRO A 296 1.03 15.54 -11.93
C PRO A 296 1.02 15.62 -10.40
N TRP A 297 1.80 14.74 -9.78
CA TRP A 297 2.06 14.72 -8.35
C TRP A 297 3.27 15.58 -8.05
N CYS A 298 3.10 16.67 -7.29
CA CYS A 298 4.13 17.68 -7.13
C CYS A 298 4.43 17.96 -5.65
N GLU A 299 5.69 17.76 -5.25
CA GLU A 299 6.21 18.16 -3.94
C GLU A 299 6.29 19.70 -3.85
N MET A 300 5.60 20.30 -2.88
CA MET A 300 5.54 21.76 -2.73
C MET A 300 6.61 22.32 -1.79
N PHE A 301 6.46 22.13 -0.49
CA PHE A 301 7.40 22.71 0.49
C PHE A 301 8.59 21.81 0.77
N PHE A 302 8.49 20.50 0.51
CA PHE A 302 9.63 19.60 0.56
C PHE A 302 10.45 19.75 -0.72
N ILE A 303 11.77 19.87 -0.56
CA ILE A 303 12.68 20.12 -1.68
C ILE A 303 13.81 19.09 -1.75
N GLY A 304 13.67 17.95 -1.07
CA GLY A 304 14.64 16.87 -1.09
C GLY A 304 15.75 16.97 -0.04
N GLY A 305 16.83 16.25 -0.29
CA GLY A 305 18.03 16.22 0.55
C GLY A 305 19.02 17.36 0.28
N ALA A 306 20.19 17.29 0.92
CA ALA A 306 21.25 18.30 0.81
C ALA A 306 21.79 18.54 -0.62
N GLN A 307 21.55 17.62 -1.56
CA GLN A 307 21.95 17.76 -2.96
C GLN A 307 20.92 18.47 -3.83
N SER A 308 19.76 18.83 -3.28
CA SER A 308 18.77 19.64 -3.97
C SER A 308 19.38 20.94 -4.49
N PRO A 309 19.16 21.30 -5.77
CA PRO A 309 19.70 22.52 -6.34
C PRO A 309 19.06 23.77 -5.70
N LEU A 310 17.84 23.67 -5.18
CA LEU A 310 17.13 24.76 -4.53
C LEU A 310 17.72 25.12 -3.16
N VAL A 311 18.23 24.14 -2.42
CA VAL A 311 18.95 24.39 -1.15
C VAL A 311 20.20 25.24 -1.38
N LYS A 312 20.92 25.02 -2.49
CA LYS A 312 22.16 25.74 -2.84
C LYS A 312 21.88 27.11 -3.48
N GLN A 313 20.90 27.18 -4.38
CA GLN A 313 20.59 28.40 -5.13
C GLN A 313 19.79 29.42 -4.32
N LYS A 314 18.96 28.96 -3.38
CA LYS A 314 18.04 29.77 -2.57
C LYS A 314 18.12 29.42 -1.08
N PRO A 315 19.30 29.49 -0.44
CA PRO A 315 19.44 29.18 0.98
C PRO A 315 18.58 30.09 1.88
N GLU A 316 18.27 31.30 1.43
CA GLU A 316 17.39 32.21 2.14
C GLU A 316 15.94 31.72 2.21
N TRP A 317 15.49 30.87 1.28
CA TRP A 317 14.13 30.31 1.26
C TRP A 317 13.96 29.09 2.16
N VAL A 318 15.05 28.41 2.50
CA VAL A 318 15.05 27.21 3.34
C VAL A 318 14.61 27.57 4.75
N GLY A 319 13.65 26.81 5.29
CA GLY A 319 13.22 27.00 6.67
C GLY A 319 14.26 26.50 7.67
N LYS A 320 14.15 26.95 8.92
CA LYS A 320 15.04 26.54 10.01
C LYS A 320 14.24 25.83 11.11
N PHE A 321 14.89 24.86 11.73
CA PHE A 321 14.47 24.24 12.98
C PHE A 321 14.83 25.12 14.17
N ARG A 322 14.25 24.85 15.33
CA ARG A 322 14.39 25.69 16.53
C ARG A 322 15.84 25.97 16.91
N HIS A 323 16.73 24.98 16.77
CA HIS A 323 18.14 25.11 17.13
C HIS A 323 19.03 25.58 15.97
N GLY A 324 18.43 25.99 14.85
CA GLY A 324 19.10 26.63 13.72
C GLY A 324 19.48 25.66 12.59
N GLU A 325 19.20 24.37 12.74
CA GLU A 325 19.37 23.38 11.68
C GLU A 325 18.47 23.71 10.48
N ILE A 326 18.87 23.25 9.31
CA ILE A 326 18.11 23.39 8.05
C ILE A 326 17.65 22.05 7.47
N PHE A 327 17.93 20.96 8.19
CA PHE A 327 17.54 19.61 7.84
C PHE A 327 16.74 19.00 8.98
N ALA A 328 15.72 18.21 8.63
CA ALA A 328 14.90 17.52 9.61
C ALA A 328 15.70 16.39 10.28
N VAL A 329 15.62 16.32 11.60
CA VAL A 329 16.20 15.23 12.41
C VAL A 329 15.24 14.04 12.49
N LEU A 330 13.94 14.33 12.58
CA LEU A 330 12.89 13.31 12.68
C LEU A 330 12.47 12.75 11.32
N GLU A 331 12.82 13.46 10.24
CA GLU A 331 12.69 13.03 8.85
C GLU A 331 14.07 13.15 8.20
N PRO A 332 14.99 12.20 8.51
CA PRO A 332 16.42 12.44 8.43
C PRO A 332 16.89 13.00 7.08
N GLY A 333 17.48 14.19 7.11
CA GLY A 333 18.13 14.81 5.95
C GLY A 333 17.18 15.57 5.01
N PHE A 334 15.88 15.61 5.30
CA PHE A 334 14.93 16.37 4.48
C PHE A 334 15.07 17.87 4.68
N HIS A 335 15.02 18.62 3.58
CA HIS A 335 15.02 20.07 3.55
C HIS A 335 13.67 20.56 3.07
N TYR A 336 13.20 21.64 3.69
CA TYR A 336 11.92 22.24 3.36
C TYR A 336 12.10 23.74 3.12
N PHE A 337 11.36 24.27 2.15
CA PHE A 337 11.13 25.70 2.07
C PHE A 337 10.39 26.21 3.30
N CYS A 338 10.51 27.50 3.56
CA CYS A 338 9.70 28.22 4.53
C CYS A 338 8.35 28.62 3.91
N PRO A 339 7.22 28.00 4.30
CA PRO A 339 5.88 28.31 3.73
C PRO A 339 5.41 29.74 4.01
N SER A 340 6.02 30.43 4.97
CA SER A 340 5.67 31.82 5.29
C SER A 340 6.17 32.84 4.28
N ARG A 341 7.07 32.47 3.36
CA ARG A 341 7.71 33.40 2.40
C ARG A 341 6.87 33.56 1.11
N PRO A 342 6.43 34.77 0.77
CA PRO A 342 5.73 35.03 -0.50
C PRO A 342 6.54 34.62 -1.72
N GLU A 343 7.87 34.79 -1.69
CA GLU A 343 8.74 34.45 -2.82
C GLU A 343 8.76 32.94 -3.12
N VAL A 344 8.56 32.10 -2.09
CA VAL A 344 8.40 30.65 -2.25
C VAL A 344 7.06 30.34 -2.90
N ALA A 345 5.99 30.97 -2.44
CA ALA A 345 4.65 30.79 -3.03
C ALA A 345 4.65 31.20 -4.51
N ASP A 346 5.21 32.37 -4.84
CA ASP A 346 5.29 32.86 -6.22
C ASP A 346 6.08 31.89 -7.13
N PHE A 347 7.20 31.34 -6.64
CA PHE A 347 7.99 30.35 -7.36
C PHE A 347 7.19 29.07 -7.65
N LEU A 348 6.51 28.52 -6.65
CA LEU A 348 5.71 27.30 -6.80
C LEU A 348 4.50 27.52 -7.71
N LEU A 349 3.77 28.63 -7.53
CA LEU A 349 2.64 29.01 -8.39
C LEU A 349 3.06 29.19 -9.85
N THR A 350 4.19 29.85 -10.09
CA THR A 350 4.74 30.02 -11.45
C THR A 350 5.11 28.67 -12.08
N THR A 351 5.64 27.75 -11.28
CA THR A 351 6.00 26.41 -11.75
C THR A 351 4.75 25.60 -12.12
N ILE A 352 3.68 25.65 -11.30
CA ILE A 352 2.39 25.03 -11.61
C ILE A 352 1.77 25.65 -12.87
N ASP A 353 1.70 26.98 -12.96
CA ASP A 353 1.15 27.69 -14.12
C ASP A 353 1.89 27.31 -15.42
N THR A 354 3.23 27.24 -15.37
CA THR A 354 4.07 26.85 -16.51
C THR A 354 3.78 25.41 -16.96
N MET A 355 3.56 24.49 -16.03
CA MET A 355 3.19 23.11 -16.35
C MET A 355 1.84 23.03 -17.06
N LEU A 356 0.82 23.69 -16.49
CA LEU A 356 -0.55 23.65 -16.98
C LEU A 356 -0.72 24.37 -18.34
N GLN A 357 0.10 25.38 -18.62
CA GLN A 357 0.13 26.02 -19.94
C GLN A 357 0.71 25.11 -21.05
N ARG A 358 1.46 24.06 -20.68
CA ARG A 358 2.22 23.25 -21.64
C ARG A 358 1.59 21.90 -21.94
N TYR A 359 0.89 21.32 -20.98
CA TYR A 359 0.32 19.98 -21.14
C TYR A 359 -1.18 19.98 -20.85
N PRO A 360 -1.98 19.20 -21.61
CA PRO A 360 -3.40 19.03 -21.35
C PRO A 360 -3.60 18.11 -20.13
N ILE A 361 -3.57 18.71 -18.95
CA ILE A 361 -3.68 18.03 -17.66
C ILE A 361 -5.08 18.29 -17.08
N PRO A 362 -5.84 17.26 -16.66
CA PRO A 362 -7.17 17.45 -16.07
C PRO A 362 -7.15 17.81 -14.58
N GLU A 363 -6.06 17.54 -13.87
CA GLU A 363 -5.95 17.74 -12.43
C GLU A 363 -4.47 17.89 -12.03
N VAL A 364 -4.17 18.75 -11.05
CA VAL A 364 -2.85 18.83 -10.42
C VAL A 364 -2.95 18.44 -8.95
N GLN A 365 -2.03 17.58 -8.50
CA GLN A 365 -1.99 17.10 -7.12
C GLN A 365 -0.83 17.74 -6.36
N LEU A 366 -1.15 18.32 -5.20
CA LEU A 366 -0.18 18.89 -4.28
C LEU A 366 0.18 17.89 -3.18
N ASP A 367 1.45 17.55 -3.07
CA ASP A 367 2.01 16.82 -1.94
C ASP A 367 3.07 17.66 -1.24
N TYR A 368 3.44 17.24 -0.03
CA TYR A 368 4.29 17.97 0.86
C TYR A 368 3.84 19.44 1.02
N ILE A 369 2.53 19.70 0.88
CA ILE A 369 1.83 20.93 1.30
C ILE A 369 1.67 20.92 2.81
N ARG A 370 2.81 20.85 3.50
CA ARG A 370 2.92 20.71 4.95
C ARG A 370 4.28 21.20 5.43
N TYR A 371 4.40 21.44 6.72
CA TYR A 371 5.70 21.62 7.37
C TYR A 371 6.34 20.25 7.68
N SER A 372 7.65 20.26 7.91
CA SER A 372 8.36 19.14 8.53
C SER A 372 7.72 18.77 9.88
N LEU A 373 7.85 17.50 10.28
CA LEU A 373 7.41 17.02 11.58
C LEU A 373 7.95 17.94 12.69
N SER A 374 7.04 18.44 13.54
CA SER A 374 7.39 19.40 14.59
C SER A 374 7.17 18.88 16.00
N GLU A 375 6.98 17.57 16.18
CA GLU A 375 6.93 16.95 17.50
C GLU A 375 8.01 15.89 17.71
N PRO A 376 8.85 16.00 18.76
CA PRO A 376 8.77 16.96 19.88
C PRO A 376 9.11 18.43 19.51
N TRP A 377 8.45 19.37 20.18
CA TRP A 377 8.42 20.81 19.85
C TRP A 377 9.78 21.52 19.86
N ASP A 378 10.74 21.02 20.64
CA ASP A 378 12.12 21.51 20.70
C ASP A 378 12.89 21.22 19.41
N LYS A 379 12.45 20.20 18.65
CA LYS A 379 12.90 19.89 17.29
C LYS A 379 11.96 20.44 16.23
N GLY A 380 11.11 21.41 16.59
CA GLY A 380 10.09 21.99 15.72
C GLY A 380 10.66 22.80 14.54
N PHE A 381 9.88 22.90 13.47
CA PHE A 381 10.20 23.68 12.27
C PHE A 381 9.54 25.08 12.29
N CYS A 382 9.91 25.95 11.35
CA CYS A 382 9.42 27.34 11.19
C CYS A 382 10.08 28.41 12.09
N TYR A 383 11.37 28.26 12.41
CA TYR A 383 12.11 29.20 13.27
C TYR A 383 13.10 30.10 12.51
N CYS A 384 13.01 30.19 11.18
CA CYS A 384 13.89 31.06 10.42
C CYS A 384 13.67 32.55 10.75
N ASP A 385 14.68 33.38 10.47
CA ASP A 385 14.68 34.81 10.82
C ASP A 385 13.48 35.57 10.23
N TYR A 386 13.01 35.14 9.05
CA TYR A 386 11.80 35.68 8.41
C TYR A 386 10.54 35.41 9.25
N CYS A 387 10.36 34.17 9.72
CA CYS A 387 9.24 33.78 10.57
C CYS A 387 9.28 34.52 11.90
N ARG A 388 10.44 34.55 12.57
CA ARG A 388 10.61 35.23 13.85
C ARG A 388 10.27 36.73 13.74
N LYS A 389 10.76 37.41 12.70
CA LYS A 389 10.46 38.82 12.44
C LYS A 389 8.98 39.05 12.18
N ASN A 390 8.34 38.21 11.38
CA ASN A 390 6.93 38.37 11.02
C ASN A 390 5.98 38.06 12.16
N VAL A 391 6.24 37.01 12.93
CA VAL A 391 5.44 36.68 14.12
C VAL A 391 5.59 37.79 15.17
N LYS A 392 6.82 38.26 15.44
CA LYS A 392 7.02 39.40 16.35
C LYS A 392 6.26 40.64 15.92
N LYS A 393 6.23 40.93 14.61
CA LYS A 393 5.49 42.07 14.06
C LYS A 393 3.97 41.89 14.12
N LYS A 394 3.45 40.69 13.83
CA LYS A 394 2.01 40.44 13.66
C LYS A 394 1.30 40.02 14.94
N LEU A 395 1.97 39.21 15.76
CA LEU A 395 1.40 38.56 16.96
C LEU A 395 2.02 39.08 18.27
N ASN A 396 3.01 39.98 18.19
CA ASN A 396 3.57 40.70 19.34
C ASN A 396 4.32 39.85 20.38
N PHE A 397 4.88 38.70 19.97
CA PHE A 397 5.78 37.89 20.80
C PHE A 397 6.95 37.30 19.98
N ASP A 398 7.99 36.86 20.68
CA ASP A 398 9.14 36.17 20.06
C ASP A 398 8.93 34.66 20.12
N ILE A 399 8.86 33.98 18.98
CA ILE A 399 8.68 32.52 18.89
C ILE A 399 9.78 31.73 19.61
N MET A 400 10.97 32.32 19.77
CA MET A 400 12.07 31.68 20.52
C MET A 400 11.88 31.74 22.04
N ALA A 401 10.99 32.61 22.53
CA ALA A 401 10.75 32.83 23.95
C ALA A 401 9.54 32.04 24.50
N ILE A 402 8.80 31.34 23.63
CA ILE A 402 7.61 30.57 24.01
C ILE A 402 7.86 29.06 23.92
N SER A 403 7.03 28.30 24.63
CA SER A 403 6.90 26.84 24.63
C SER A 403 5.42 26.41 24.62
N PRO A 404 5.09 25.11 24.55
CA PRO A 404 3.71 24.63 24.73
C PRO A 404 3.04 25.04 26.06
N ASP A 405 3.82 25.46 27.07
CA ASP A 405 3.27 25.95 28.34
C ASP A 405 2.65 27.35 28.19
N ASP A 406 3.12 28.15 27.23
CA ASP A 406 2.58 29.46 26.86
C ASP A 406 1.35 29.29 25.94
N LYS A 407 0.28 28.67 26.47
CA LYS A 407 -0.85 28.12 25.69
C LYS A 407 -1.40 29.07 24.62
N ALA A 408 -1.62 30.34 24.96
CA ALA A 408 -2.25 31.30 24.06
C ALA A 408 -1.33 31.72 22.90
N GLU A 409 -0.07 32.01 23.19
CA GLU A 409 0.95 32.35 22.19
C GLU A 409 1.30 31.13 21.32
N TRP A 410 1.34 29.94 21.93
CA TRP A 410 1.59 28.68 21.22
C TRP A 410 0.48 28.38 20.21
N GLU A 411 -0.78 28.50 20.62
CA GLU A 411 -1.94 28.35 19.73
C GLU A 411 -1.89 29.35 18.57
N GLN A 412 -1.63 30.64 18.86
CA GLN A 412 -1.50 31.68 17.83
C GLN A 412 -0.38 31.38 16.83
N TRP A 413 0.75 30.84 17.31
CA TRP A 413 1.86 30.47 16.45
C TRP A 413 1.56 29.24 15.59
N ASN A 414 0.87 28.23 16.14
CA ASN A 414 0.42 27.05 15.39
C ASN A 414 -0.59 27.43 14.31
N ASN A 415 -1.55 28.30 14.64
CA ASN A 415 -2.50 28.86 13.69
C ASN A 415 -1.79 29.65 12.59
N TYR A 416 -0.76 30.44 12.93
CA TYR A 416 0.07 31.13 11.94
C TYR A 416 0.75 30.14 10.97
N ARG A 417 1.27 29.02 11.46
CA ARG A 417 1.89 27.97 10.63
C ARG A 417 0.87 27.34 9.70
N ALA A 418 -0.24 26.83 10.23
CA ALA A 418 -1.32 26.22 9.45
C ALA A 418 -1.85 27.18 8.37
N ASN A 419 -2.11 28.45 8.74
CA ASN A 419 -2.61 29.47 7.80
C ASN A 419 -1.64 29.79 6.65
N ASN A 420 -0.34 29.57 6.79
CA ASN A 420 0.58 29.75 5.65
C ASN A 420 0.42 28.63 4.61
N VAL A 421 0.17 27.40 5.05
CA VAL A 421 -0.12 26.28 4.15
C VAL A 421 -1.48 26.47 3.50
N THR A 422 -2.52 26.75 4.30
CA THR A 422 -3.87 27.02 3.79
C THR A 422 -3.89 28.15 2.77
N ARG A 423 -3.17 29.26 3.03
CA ARG A 423 -3.05 30.35 2.06
C ARG A 423 -2.44 29.90 0.74
N PHE A 424 -1.44 29.00 0.76
CA PHE A 424 -0.86 28.52 -0.48
C PHE A 424 -1.85 27.65 -1.28
N VAL A 425 -2.62 26.79 -0.61
CA VAL A 425 -3.70 26.02 -1.24
C VAL A 425 -4.75 26.97 -1.85
N GLU A 426 -5.15 28.00 -1.12
CA GLU A 426 -6.03 29.07 -1.62
C GLU A 426 -5.48 29.74 -2.88
N GLN A 427 -4.19 30.10 -2.89
CA GLN A 427 -3.56 30.73 -4.06
C GLN A 427 -3.48 29.79 -5.28
N VAL A 428 -3.29 28.48 -5.06
CA VAL A 428 -3.33 27.50 -6.16
C VAL A 428 -4.76 27.38 -6.69
N ASN A 429 -5.76 27.28 -5.81
CA ASN A 429 -7.17 27.26 -6.22
C ASN A 429 -7.53 28.53 -7.03
N GLU A 430 -7.16 29.72 -6.56
CA GLU A 430 -7.36 31.00 -7.27
C GLU A 430 -6.66 31.01 -8.65
N LEU A 431 -5.45 30.47 -8.76
CA LEU A 431 -4.74 30.31 -10.03
C LEU A 431 -5.55 29.43 -11.01
N LEU A 432 -6.08 28.29 -10.54
CA LEU A 432 -6.87 27.39 -11.37
C LEU A 432 -8.19 28.03 -11.79
N GLN A 433 -8.94 28.60 -10.85
CA GLN A 433 -10.22 29.27 -11.15
C GLN A 433 -10.05 30.50 -12.05
N GLY A 434 -8.89 31.17 -11.98
CA GLY A 434 -8.58 32.35 -12.80
C GLY A 434 -8.05 32.05 -14.21
N LYS A 435 -7.24 30.99 -14.37
CA LYS A 435 -6.52 30.72 -15.63
C LYS A 435 -6.74 29.32 -16.20
N HIS A 436 -7.06 28.33 -15.37
CA HIS A 436 -7.10 26.90 -15.72
C HIS A 436 -8.39 26.24 -15.22
N GLN A 437 -9.55 26.82 -15.52
CA GLN A 437 -10.87 26.42 -14.97
C GLN A 437 -11.30 24.97 -15.28
N HIS A 438 -10.58 24.28 -16.16
CA HIS A 438 -10.82 22.88 -16.53
C HIS A 438 -9.94 21.90 -15.74
N VAL A 439 -9.08 22.41 -14.85
CA VAL A 439 -8.11 21.64 -14.08
C VAL A 439 -8.58 21.55 -12.63
N GLY A 440 -8.74 20.32 -12.13
CA GLY A 440 -9.02 20.07 -10.71
C GLY A 440 -7.79 20.25 -9.82
N LEU A 441 -8.02 20.53 -8.53
CA LEU A 441 -6.99 20.58 -7.49
C LEU A 441 -7.15 19.41 -6.52
N SER A 442 -6.12 18.60 -6.37
CA SER A 442 -6.10 17.57 -5.32
C SER A 442 -4.91 17.68 -4.39
N VAL A 443 -5.01 17.01 -3.24
CA VAL A 443 -4.00 17.06 -2.17
C VAL A 443 -3.72 15.69 -1.57
N ASP A 444 -2.45 15.41 -1.31
CA ASP A 444 -1.98 14.25 -0.53
C ASP A 444 -1.85 14.60 0.94
N VAL A 445 -2.55 13.85 1.79
CA VAL A 445 -2.71 14.20 3.21
C VAL A 445 -2.44 13.05 4.17
N VAL A 446 -1.96 13.42 5.36
CA VAL A 446 -1.94 12.49 6.50
C VAL A 446 -3.39 12.11 6.84
N PRO A 447 -3.73 10.80 6.94
CA PRO A 447 -5.12 10.35 6.93
C PRO A 447 -6.02 10.96 8.00
N HIS A 448 -5.51 11.16 9.22
CA HIS A 448 -6.33 11.70 10.31
C HIS A 448 -6.16 13.23 10.38
N PRO A 449 -7.23 14.04 10.25
CA PRO A 449 -7.13 15.50 10.13
C PRO A 449 -6.51 16.16 11.37
N VAL A 450 -6.86 15.71 12.57
CA VAL A 450 -6.30 16.25 13.82
C VAL A 450 -4.79 16.01 13.88
N LYS A 451 -4.33 14.77 13.68
CA LYS A 451 -2.90 14.45 13.62
C LYS A 451 -2.19 15.20 12.48
N SER A 452 -2.86 15.35 11.36
CA SER A 452 -2.34 16.10 10.21
C SER A 452 -2.09 17.58 10.57
N LEU A 453 -3.03 18.21 11.27
CA LEU A 453 -2.89 19.57 11.76
C LEU A 453 -1.80 19.68 12.84
N GLU A 454 -1.84 18.81 13.85
CA GLU A 454 -0.92 18.83 14.99
C GLU A 454 0.54 18.58 14.58
N LEU A 455 0.79 17.56 13.75
CA LEU A 455 2.14 17.11 13.42
C LEU A 455 2.74 17.83 12.21
N LYS A 456 1.89 18.23 11.26
CA LYS A 456 2.29 18.66 9.92
C LYS A 456 1.73 20.04 9.51
N PHE A 457 0.84 20.64 10.30
CA PHE A 457 0.15 21.90 10.00
C PHE A 457 -0.60 21.86 8.67
N GLN A 458 -1.15 20.69 8.34
CA GLN A 458 -1.91 20.42 7.12
C GLN A 458 -3.40 20.36 7.49
N ASP A 459 -4.10 21.49 7.32
CA ASP A 459 -5.51 21.66 7.72
C ASP A 459 -6.49 21.29 6.61
N TRP A 460 -6.35 20.06 6.10
CA TRP A 460 -7.10 19.63 4.92
C TRP A 460 -8.60 19.51 5.16
N GLY A 461 -9.05 19.30 6.41
CA GLY A 461 -10.47 19.31 6.76
C GLY A 461 -11.11 20.67 6.47
N THR A 462 -10.42 21.77 6.77
CA THR A 462 -10.88 23.12 6.43
C THR A 462 -10.90 23.34 4.90
N TRP A 463 -9.90 22.83 4.17
CA TRP A 463 -9.85 22.98 2.71
C TRP A 463 -11.04 22.30 2.03
N VAL A 464 -11.41 21.10 2.50
CA VAL A 464 -12.61 20.38 2.07
C VAL A 464 -13.87 21.19 2.37
N LYS A 465 -14.06 21.66 3.61
CA LYS A 465 -15.28 22.39 4.00
C LYS A 465 -15.44 23.78 3.36
N LYS A 466 -14.38 24.30 2.73
CA LYS A 466 -14.39 25.57 2.01
C LYS A 466 -14.41 25.38 0.48
N ASP A 467 -14.59 24.15 0.00
CA ASP A 467 -14.56 23.81 -1.43
C ASP A 467 -13.28 24.31 -2.13
N GLN A 468 -12.13 24.23 -1.43
CA GLN A 468 -10.84 24.70 -1.94
C GLN A 468 -10.11 23.65 -2.78
N VAL A 469 -10.52 22.39 -2.68
CA VAL A 469 -9.94 21.24 -3.38
C VAL A 469 -11.06 20.38 -3.96
N ASP A 470 -10.80 19.73 -5.09
CA ASP A 470 -11.74 18.86 -5.80
C ASP A 470 -11.59 17.39 -5.38
N ALA A 471 -10.41 17.00 -4.88
CA ALA A 471 -10.17 15.65 -4.36
C ALA A 471 -9.16 15.63 -3.20
N VAL A 472 -9.35 14.68 -2.27
CA VAL A 472 -8.40 14.40 -1.18
C VAL A 472 -7.94 12.95 -1.26
N TYR A 473 -6.61 12.78 -1.20
CA TYR A 473 -5.94 11.50 -1.20
C TYR A 473 -5.34 11.27 0.19
N ILE A 474 -5.93 10.39 0.98
CA ILE A 474 -5.36 10.02 2.29
C ILE A 474 -4.27 8.97 2.12
N MET A 475 -3.11 9.16 2.75
CA MET A 475 -2.02 8.18 2.72
C MET A 475 -2.18 7.09 3.79
N SER A 476 -3.17 6.19 3.63
CA SER A 476 -3.47 5.10 4.59
C SER A 476 -2.55 3.90 4.36
N TYR A 477 -1.26 4.10 4.60
CA TYR A 477 -0.23 3.06 4.41
C TYR A 477 -0.14 2.17 5.67
N ALA A 478 -0.97 1.14 5.72
CA ALA A 478 -1.02 0.18 6.81
C ALA A 478 -1.20 -1.26 6.30
N PHE A 479 -0.57 -2.24 6.97
CA PHE A 479 -0.87 -3.66 6.77
C PHE A 479 -2.23 -4.07 7.34
N ASP A 480 -2.65 -3.38 8.40
CA ASP A 480 -3.85 -3.71 9.14
C ASP A 480 -5.12 -3.14 8.47
N ASN A 481 -6.03 -4.04 8.09
CA ASN A 481 -7.30 -3.71 7.45
C ASN A 481 -8.19 -2.81 8.33
N MET A 482 -8.11 -2.91 9.67
CA MET A 482 -8.89 -2.07 10.57
C MET A 482 -8.42 -0.61 10.52
N THR A 483 -7.11 -0.39 10.45
CA THR A 483 -6.52 0.95 10.28
C THR A 483 -7.02 1.60 8.99
N VAL A 484 -6.94 0.88 7.86
CA VAL A 484 -7.45 1.39 6.56
C VAL A 484 -8.94 1.69 6.62
N SER A 485 -9.74 0.81 7.24
CA SER A 485 -11.18 1.03 7.44
C SER A 485 -11.48 2.30 8.25
N ASN A 486 -10.73 2.56 9.33
CA ASN A 486 -10.94 3.72 10.19
C ASN A 486 -10.53 5.03 9.51
N ASP A 487 -9.41 5.00 8.78
CA ASP A 487 -8.94 6.14 7.99
C ASP A 487 -9.95 6.50 6.88
N ALA A 488 -10.46 5.50 6.17
CA ALA A 488 -11.47 5.70 5.12
C ALA A 488 -12.82 6.18 5.68
N GLU A 489 -13.28 5.69 6.83
CA GLU A 489 -14.49 6.23 7.48
C GLU A 489 -14.28 7.69 7.92
N SER A 490 -13.11 8.03 8.47
CA SER A 490 -12.79 9.41 8.85
C SER A 490 -12.83 10.34 7.64
N LEU A 491 -12.26 9.92 6.51
CA LEU A 491 -12.33 10.67 5.25
C LEU A 491 -13.78 10.92 4.82
N LYS A 492 -14.60 9.88 4.78
CA LYS A 492 -16.02 9.95 4.45
C LYS A 492 -16.79 10.94 5.33
N GLU A 493 -16.55 10.93 6.64
CA GLU A 493 -17.18 11.87 7.58
C GLU A 493 -16.81 13.32 7.28
N ILE A 494 -15.55 13.57 6.88
CA ILE A 494 -15.04 14.92 6.62
C ILE A 494 -15.54 15.44 5.27
N VAL A 495 -15.60 14.61 4.24
CA VAL A 495 -16.14 15.01 2.92
C VAL A 495 -17.67 15.06 2.87
N ALA A 496 -18.35 14.55 3.91
CA ALA A 496 -19.81 14.55 3.97
C ALA A 496 -20.40 15.95 3.73
N GLY A 497 -21.31 16.04 2.76
CA GLY A 497 -21.98 17.28 2.36
C GLY A 497 -21.18 18.17 1.39
N THR A 498 -20.10 17.66 0.82
CA THR A 498 -19.28 18.32 -0.22
C THR A 498 -19.23 17.45 -1.47
N ASP A 499 -18.82 18.02 -2.61
CA ASP A 499 -18.58 17.30 -3.86
C ASP A 499 -17.10 16.83 -4.00
N VAL A 500 -16.31 16.95 -2.92
CA VAL A 500 -14.89 16.56 -2.92
C VAL A 500 -14.75 15.06 -3.04
N SER A 501 -14.00 14.61 -4.05
CA SER A 501 -13.72 13.19 -4.26
C SER A 501 -12.83 12.63 -3.16
N GLN A 502 -13.18 11.46 -2.64
CA GLN A 502 -12.47 10.79 -1.55
C GLN A 502 -11.68 9.58 -2.06
N ILE A 503 -10.36 9.71 -2.12
CA ILE A 503 -9.45 8.68 -2.61
C ILE A 503 -8.61 8.10 -1.47
N VAL A 504 -8.60 6.77 -1.36
CA VAL A 504 -7.78 6.07 -0.36
C VAL A 504 -6.45 5.64 -0.99
N GLY A 505 -5.36 6.20 -0.48
CA GLY A 505 -4.00 5.82 -0.82
C GLY A 505 -3.59 4.54 -0.08
N LEU A 506 -3.29 3.48 -0.81
CA LEU A 506 -2.86 2.18 -0.27
C LEU A 506 -1.37 1.97 -0.51
N GLY A 507 -0.70 1.24 0.40
CA GLY A 507 0.75 1.09 0.42
C GLY A 507 1.29 -0.32 0.09
N PRO A 508 1.00 -0.91 -1.10
CA PRO A 508 1.50 -2.25 -1.44
C PRO A 508 3.03 -2.37 -1.42
N TYR A 509 3.76 -1.26 -1.52
CA TYR A 509 5.22 -1.20 -1.33
C TYR A 509 5.71 -1.75 0.01
N MET A 510 4.82 -1.82 1.01
CA MET A 510 5.13 -2.40 2.32
C MET A 510 5.31 -3.91 2.26
N GLY A 511 4.97 -4.57 1.14
CA GLY A 511 5.11 -6.01 0.95
C GLY A 511 3.77 -6.75 1.08
N PHE A 512 2.68 -6.15 0.58
CA PHE A 512 1.36 -6.76 0.63
C PHE A 512 1.33 -8.07 -0.19
N LYS A 513 0.63 -9.07 0.32
CA LYS A 513 0.18 -10.17 -0.54
C LYS A 513 -0.94 -9.68 -1.46
N PRO A 514 -1.18 -10.32 -2.62
CA PRO A 514 -2.31 -9.97 -3.47
C PRO A 514 -3.64 -9.90 -2.70
N GLU A 515 -3.88 -10.83 -1.78
CA GLU A 515 -5.11 -10.85 -0.98
C GLU A 515 -5.29 -9.60 -0.12
N THR A 516 -4.23 -9.15 0.58
CA THR A 516 -4.29 -7.92 1.38
C THR A 516 -4.60 -6.70 0.53
N LEU A 517 -3.99 -6.60 -0.65
CA LEU A 517 -4.29 -5.52 -1.59
C LEU A 517 -5.77 -5.52 -2.01
N LEU A 518 -6.31 -6.68 -2.40
CA LEU A 518 -7.70 -6.80 -2.83
C LEU A 518 -8.70 -6.51 -1.71
N GLU A 519 -8.41 -6.99 -0.50
CA GLU A 519 -9.22 -6.73 0.70
C GLU A 519 -9.24 -5.24 1.06
N GLN A 520 -8.11 -4.55 1.00
CA GLN A 520 -8.06 -3.11 1.31
C GLN A 520 -8.76 -2.25 0.25
N ILE A 521 -8.72 -2.67 -1.02
CA ILE A 521 -9.54 -2.03 -2.08
C ILE A 521 -11.03 -2.21 -1.77
N GLU A 522 -11.46 -3.42 -1.43
CA GLU A 522 -12.84 -3.71 -1.04
C GLU A 522 -13.28 -2.90 0.19
N ILE A 523 -12.46 -2.85 1.24
CA ILE A 523 -12.72 -2.05 2.45
C ILE A 523 -12.88 -0.58 2.09
N SER A 524 -11.99 -0.03 1.25
CA SER A 524 -12.08 1.37 0.83
C SER A 524 -13.41 1.67 0.15
N ARG A 525 -13.89 0.76 -0.70
CA ARG A 525 -15.21 0.85 -1.36
C ARG A 525 -16.37 0.74 -0.38
N GLU A 526 -16.32 -0.20 0.56
CA GLU A 526 -17.32 -0.35 1.63
C GLU A 526 -17.43 0.92 2.49
N LYS A 527 -16.33 1.69 2.59
CA LYS A 527 -16.26 3.01 3.24
C LYS A 527 -16.58 4.19 2.32
N GLY A 528 -17.06 3.93 1.11
CA GLY A 528 -17.60 4.95 0.21
C GLY A 528 -16.57 5.66 -0.65
N ALA A 529 -15.30 5.26 -0.63
CA ALA A 529 -14.27 5.88 -1.47
C ALA A 529 -14.68 5.88 -2.96
N ASP A 530 -14.38 6.96 -3.67
CA ASP A 530 -14.62 7.10 -5.11
C ASP A 530 -13.57 6.33 -5.92
N GLY A 531 -12.47 5.97 -5.26
CA GLY A 531 -11.47 5.09 -5.79
C GLY A 531 -10.29 4.92 -4.85
N VAL A 532 -9.27 4.27 -5.37
CA VAL A 532 -8.01 4.04 -4.67
C VAL A 532 -6.85 4.54 -5.49
N CYS A 533 -5.75 4.85 -4.81
CA CYS A 533 -4.48 5.14 -5.46
C CYS A 533 -3.38 4.31 -4.81
N LEU A 534 -2.55 3.63 -5.61
CA LEU A 534 -1.54 2.70 -5.10
C LEU A 534 -0.17 3.38 -5.04
N PHE A 535 0.45 3.44 -3.86
CA PHE A 535 1.84 3.88 -3.69
C PHE A 535 2.75 2.66 -3.60
N SER A 536 3.62 2.38 -4.57
CA SER A 536 3.73 2.99 -5.89
C SER A 536 3.79 1.89 -6.95
N PHE A 537 3.59 2.25 -8.22
CA PHE A 537 3.63 1.28 -9.33
C PHE A 537 4.94 0.48 -9.35
N ASN A 538 6.06 1.14 -9.07
CA ASN A 538 7.40 0.55 -9.09
C ASN A 538 7.57 -0.58 -8.06
N ALA A 539 6.73 -0.61 -7.02
CA ALA A 539 6.78 -1.59 -5.96
C ALA A 539 5.73 -2.71 -6.11
N LEU A 540 4.86 -2.65 -7.12
CA LEU A 540 3.90 -3.71 -7.38
C LEU A 540 4.58 -4.96 -7.94
N SER A 541 4.31 -6.12 -7.33
CA SER A 541 4.74 -7.41 -7.86
C SER A 541 3.89 -7.83 -9.07
N ASP A 542 4.40 -8.75 -9.88
CA ASP A 542 3.63 -9.31 -11.00
C ASP A 542 2.35 -10.01 -10.50
N GLU A 543 2.39 -10.68 -9.34
CA GLU A 543 1.21 -11.30 -8.73
C GLU A 543 0.16 -10.27 -8.29
N GLN A 544 0.57 -9.11 -7.77
CA GLN A 544 -0.35 -8.03 -7.43
C GLN A 544 -0.98 -7.41 -8.68
N ILE A 545 -0.19 -7.18 -9.73
CA ILE A 545 -0.68 -6.67 -11.02
C ILE A 545 -1.69 -7.64 -11.64
N GLU A 546 -1.39 -8.94 -11.59
CA GLU A 546 -2.32 -9.98 -12.04
C GLU A 546 -3.62 -9.99 -11.22
N ALA A 547 -3.53 -9.87 -9.90
CA ALA A 547 -4.69 -9.80 -9.03
C ALA A 547 -5.60 -8.59 -9.29
N LEU A 548 -5.03 -7.41 -9.55
CA LEU A 548 -5.79 -6.24 -9.97
C LEU A 548 -6.51 -6.50 -11.31
N LYS A 549 -5.76 -7.01 -12.30
CA LYS A 549 -6.24 -7.26 -13.65
C LYS A 549 -7.43 -8.24 -13.72
N TYR A 550 -7.38 -9.32 -12.94
CA TYR A 550 -8.47 -10.31 -12.91
C TYR A 550 -9.54 -10.01 -11.86
N GLY A 551 -9.24 -9.17 -10.89
CA GLY A 551 -10.16 -8.82 -9.82
C GLY A 551 -10.77 -7.44 -9.98
N PRO A 552 -10.52 -6.50 -9.05
CA PRO A 552 -11.28 -5.26 -8.91
C PRO A 552 -11.07 -4.27 -10.05
N PHE A 553 -9.99 -4.39 -10.83
CA PHE A 553 -9.66 -3.45 -11.91
C PHE A 553 -9.96 -4.03 -13.29
N ARG A 554 -10.54 -5.24 -13.37
CA ARG A 554 -10.95 -5.83 -14.64
C ARG A 554 -11.96 -4.96 -15.37
N SER A 555 -11.97 -5.02 -16.70
CA SER A 555 -13.00 -4.38 -17.50
C SER A 555 -14.37 -5.00 -17.22
N LEU A 556 -15.40 -4.16 -17.17
CA LEU A 556 -16.80 -4.54 -17.04
C LEU A 556 -17.41 -4.99 -18.36
#